data_AF-W2T386-F1
#
_entry.id   AF-W2T386-F1
#
_cell.length_a   1.000
_cell.length_b   1.000
_cell.length_c   1.000
_cell.angle_alpha   90.00
_cell.angle_beta   90.00
_cell.angle_gamma   90.00
#
_symmetry.space_group_name_H-M   'P 1'
#
loop_
_entity.id
_entity.type
_entity.pdbx_description
1 polymer ?
#
loop_
_entity_poly.entity_id
_entity_poly.type
_entity_poly.pdbx_seq_one_letter_code
_entity_poly.pdbx_strand_id
1 'polypeptide(L)'
;MEDSLLQADILLWKKRSRASLRKHYSVRNLAARELFDTEKSFVEGLEFLVTKYMRPLRQPLECTLIEPGLADKIFYKVPEVLAHHQVLLAALSSRIEEWNKDSVIGDVLLAHFAKQSMIETYISFVDNFKYAKGAITQARGKPSFEKYYNVS
;
A
#
# COMPACT_ATOMS: atom_id res chain seq x y z
N MET A 1 -58.33 6.78 13.35
CA MET A 1 -57.22 6.38 14.25
C MET A 1 -56.18 5.55 13.49
N GLU A 2 -56.61 4.59 12.69
CA GLU A 2 -55.77 3.70 11.86
C GLU A 2 -54.89 4.44 10.83
N ASP A 3 -55.44 5.46 10.17
CA ASP A 3 -54.70 6.30 9.20
C ASP A 3 -53.53 7.08 9.82
N SER A 4 -53.62 7.42 11.11
CA SER A 4 -52.55 8.10 11.86
C SER A 4 -51.38 7.16 12.18
N LEU A 5 -51.69 5.88 12.45
CA LEU A 5 -50.70 4.85 12.74
C LEU A 5 -49.89 4.51 11.48
N LEU A 6 -50.55 4.36 10.33
CA LEU A 6 -49.87 4.11 9.06
C LEU A 6 -48.91 5.24 8.67
N GLN A 7 -49.31 6.50 8.87
CA GLN A 7 -48.44 7.65 8.61
C GLN A 7 -47.23 7.69 9.57
N ALA A 8 -47.44 7.35 10.84
CA ALA A 8 -46.35 7.23 11.81
C ALA A 8 -45.36 6.13 11.42
N ASP A 9 -45.84 4.98 10.95
CA ASP A 9 -45.00 3.87 10.49
C ASP A 9 -44.19 4.22 9.23
N ILE A 10 -44.80 4.90 8.25
CA ILE A 10 -44.09 5.39 7.06
C ILE A 10 -42.98 6.37 7.43
N LEU A 11 -43.23 7.27 8.39
CA LEU A 11 -42.24 8.21 8.89
C LEU A 11 -41.10 7.51 9.63
N LEU A 12 -41.43 6.52 10.47
CA LEU A 12 -40.43 5.71 11.18
C LEU A 12 -39.57 4.90 10.21
N TRP A 13 -40.17 4.30 9.18
CA TRP A 13 -39.44 3.59 8.14
C TRP A 13 -38.49 4.52 7.36
N LYS A 14 -38.97 5.70 6.93
CA LYS A 14 -38.12 6.72 6.28
C LYS A 14 -36.96 7.16 7.20
N LYS A 15 -37.22 7.35 8.49
CA LYS A 15 -36.20 7.75 9.48
C LYS A 15 -35.16 6.64 9.69
N ARG A 16 -35.60 5.38 9.85
CA ARG A 16 -34.73 4.20 9.98
C ARG A 16 -33.88 4.00 8.72
N SER A 17 -34.50 4.12 7.53
CA SER A 17 -33.81 4.04 6.24
C SER A 17 -32.72 5.11 6.10
N ARG A 18 -33.04 6.39 6.38
CA ARG A 18 -32.05 7.49 6.36
C ARG A 18 -30.91 7.28 7.36
N ALA A 19 -31.21 6.82 8.57
CA ALA A 19 -30.19 6.53 9.58
C ALA A 19 -29.26 5.38 9.12
N SER A 20 -29.82 4.34 8.51
CA SER A 20 -29.07 3.22 7.94
C SER A 20 -28.17 3.67 6.78
N LEU A 21 -28.71 4.46 5.84
CA LEU A 21 -27.94 5.03 4.73
C LEU A 21 -26.79 5.92 5.22
N ARG A 22 -27.02 6.76 6.25
CA ARG A 22 -25.97 7.58 6.86
C ARG A 22 -24.88 6.71 7.51
N LYS A 23 -25.26 5.65 8.21
CA LYS A 23 -24.31 4.70 8.81
C LYS A 23 -23.49 4.01 7.72
N HIS A 24 -24.13 3.52 6.66
CA HIS A 24 -23.45 2.88 5.53
C HIS A 24 -22.46 3.83 4.83
N TYR A 25 -22.88 5.07 4.55
CA TYR A 25 -22.01 6.11 4.01
C TYR A 25 -20.80 6.38 4.93
N SER A 26 -21.03 6.49 6.24
CA SER A 26 -19.96 6.70 7.22
C SER A 26 -18.94 5.55 7.22
N VAL A 27 -19.40 4.30 7.15
CA VAL A 27 -18.49 3.12 7.10
C VAL A 27 -17.73 3.08 5.79
N ARG A 28 -18.39 3.35 4.66
CA ARG A 28 -17.73 3.39 3.34
C ARG A 28 -16.64 4.46 3.30
N ASN A 29 -16.92 5.64 3.85
CA ASN A 29 -15.95 6.73 3.91
C ASN A 29 -14.77 6.38 4.80
N LEU A 30 -15.01 5.74 5.94
CA LEU A 30 -13.96 5.31 6.85
C LEU A 30 -13.05 4.28 6.18
N ALA A 31 -13.63 3.25 5.55
CA ALA A 31 -12.88 2.23 4.84
C ALA A 31 -12.05 2.80 3.68
N ALA A 32 -12.60 3.76 2.92
CA ALA A 32 -11.86 4.41 1.84
C ALA A 32 -10.68 5.24 2.35
N ARG A 33 -10.85 5.96 3.47
CA ARG A 33 -9.76 6.71 4.12
C ARG A 33 -8.70 5.79 4.70
N GLU A 34 -9.12 4.72 5.38
CA GLU A 34 -8.21 3.71 5.93
C GLU A 34 -7.38 3.04 4.82
N LEU A 35 -8.01 2.71 3.68
CA LEU A 35 -7.28 2.21 2.51
C LEU A 35 -6.22 3.20 2.02
N PHE A 36 -6.55 4.48 1.95
CA PHE A 36 -5.58 5.51 1.56
C PHE A 36 -4.45 5.66 2.59
N ASP A 37 -4.79 5.71 3.88
CA ASP A 37 -3.80 5.88 4.96
C ASP A 37 -2.84 4.68 5.03
N THR A 38 -3.36 3.47 4.88
CA THR A 38 -2.55 2.24 4.86
C THR A 38 -1.65 2.18 3.63
N GLU A 39 -2.16 2.56 2.45
CA GLU A 39 -1.36 2.66 1.23
C GLU A 39 -0.24 3.71 1.37
N LYS A 40 -0.55 4.87 1.97
CA LYS A 40 0.42 5.92 2.23
C LYS A 40 1.56 5.41 3.12
N SER A 41 1.24 4.76 4.24
CA SER A 41 2.26 4.17 5.12
C SER A 41 3.07 3.07 4.43
N PHE A 42 2.46 2.31 3.51
CA PHE A 42 3.17 1.30 2.73
C PHE A 42 4.19 1.92 1.78
N VAL A 43 3.80 2.97 1.04
CA VAL A 43 4.71 3.73 0.15
C VAL A 43 5.84 4.36 0.94
N GLU A 44 5.55 5.02 2.06
CA GLU A 44 6.56 5.62 2.95
C GLU A 44 7.58 4.56 3.44
N GLY A 45 7.11 3.36 3.79
CA GLY A 45 7.97 2.25 4.17
C GLY A 45 8.89 1.79 3.04
N LEU A 46 8.38 1.68 1.82
CA LEU A 46 9.18 1.33 0.64
C LEU A 46 10.20 2.42 0.28
N GLU A 47 9.81 3.69 0.37
CA GLU A 47 10.71 4.83 0.15
C GLU A 47 11.84 4.87 1.18
N PHE A 48 11.52 4.59 2.44
CA PHE A 48 12.50 4.45 3.51
C PHE A 48 13.46 3.30 3.20
N LEU A 49 12.94 2.13 2.84
CA LEU A 49 13.75 0.96 2.47
C LEU A 49 14.73 1.29 1.33
N VAL A 50 14.25 1.94 0.27
CA VAL A 50 15.06 2.33 -0.88
C VAL A 50 16.10 3.38 -0.49
N THR A 51 15.70 4.41 0.25
CA THR A 51 16.55 5.57 0.51
C THR A 51 17.58 5.31 1.60
N LYS A 52 17.20 4.55 2.63
CA LYS A 52 18.05 4.29 3.80
C LYS A 52 18.89 3.03 3.68
N TYR A 53 18.45 2.03 2.91
CA TYR A 53 19.20 0.77 2.77
C TYR A 53 19.66 0.53 1.34
N MET A 54 18.76 0.55 0.34
CA MET A 54 19.16 0.18 -1.03
C MET A 54 20.20 1.13 -1.65
N ARG A 55 19.95 2.45 -1.58
CA ARG A 55 20.84 3.44 -2.18
C ARG A 55 22.23 3.43 -1.52
N PRO A 56 22.36 3.47 -0.18
CA PRO A 56 23.68 3.46 0.47
C PRO A 56 24.47 2.18 0.14
N LEU A 57 23.83 1.01 0.18
CA LEU A 57 24.48 -0.26 -0.16
C LEU A 57 24.94 -0.38 -1.63
N ARG A 58 24.43 0.48 -2.52
CA ARG A 58 24.85 0.58 -3.93
C ARG A 58 25.83 1.73 -4.21
N GLN A 59 26.12 2.60 -3.24
CA GLN A 59 27.05 3.71 -3.44
C GLN A 59 28.51 3.23 -3.39
N PRO A 60 29.40 3.71 -4.27
CA PRO A 60 30.79 3.22 -4.36
C PRO A 60 31.59 3.31 -3.05
N LEU A 61 31.31 4.31 -2.22
CA LEU A 61 31.95 4.51 -0.91
C LEU A 61 31.52 3.46 0.13
N GLU A 62 30.31 2.92 0.00
CA GLU A 62 29.70 1.92 0.91
C GLU A 62 29.58 0.52 0.28
N CYS A 63 29.93 0.35 -1.01
CA CYS A 63 30.02 -0.94 -1.71
C CYS A 63 31.07 -1.91 -1.09
N THR A 64 31.74 -1.51 -0.02
CA THR A 64 32.61 -2.39 0.80
C THR A 64 31.81 -3.19 1.83
N LEU A 65 30.55 -2.84 2.11
CA LEU A 65 29.71 -3.52 3.10
C LEU A 65 29.26 -4.90 2.61
N ILE A 66 28.77 -4.98 1.37
CA ILE A 66 28.28 -6.22 0.75
C ILE A 66 28.64 -6.26 -0.73
N GLU A 67 28.64 -7.47 -1.31
CA GLU A 67 28.84 -7.61 -2.75
C GLU A 67 27.67 -6.99 -3.52
N PRO A 68 27.93 -6.26 -4.64
CA PRO A 68 26.87 -5.63 -5.42
C PRO A 68 25.76 -6.60 -5.83
N GLY A 69 26.12 -7.83 -6.21
CA GLY A 69 25.16 -8.86 -6.57
C GLY A 69 24.27 -9.36 -5.42
N LEU A 70 24.67 -9.16 -4.16
CA LEU A 70 23.79 -9.43 -3.00
C LEU A 70 22.81 -8.30 -2.81
N ALA A 71 23.24 -7.04 -2.90
CA ALA A 71 22.35 -5.89 -2.83
C ALA A 71 21.25 -6.01 -3.91
N ASP A 72 21.62 -6.37 -5.14
CA ASP A 72 20.67 -6.55 -6.23
C ASP A 72 19.65 -7.65 -5.98
N LYS A 73 20.05 -8.76 -5.35
CA LYS A 73 19.13 -9.84 -4.95
C LYS A 73 18.22 -9.43 -3.80
N ILE A 74 18.72 -8.66 -2.83
CA ILE A 74 17.93 -8.20 -1.67
C ILE A 74 16.83 -7.24 -2.12
N PHE A 75 17.15 -6.30 -3.00
CA PHE A 75 16.23 -5.24 -3.43
C PHE A 75 15.62 -5.49 -4.81
N TYR A 76 15.70 -6.71 -5.34
CA TYR A 76 15.13 -7.06 -6.63
C TYR A 76 13.63 -6.74 -6.66
N LYS A 77 13.20 -5.99 -7.68
CA LYS A 77 11.81 -5.53 -7.91
C LYS A 77 11.23 -4.56 -6.88
N VAL A 78 11.94 -4.25 -5.79
CA VAL A 78 11.50 -3.27 -4.78
C VAL A 78 11.26 -1.87 -5.39
N PRO A 79 12.15 -1.32 -6.24
CA PRO A 79 11.91 -0.02 -6.87
C PRO A 79 10.68 0.00 -7.78
N GLU A 80 10.45 -1.08 -8.53
CA GLU A 80 9.28 -1.19 -9.40
C GLU A 80 7.98 -1.35 -8.61
N VAL A 81 7.98 -2.10 -7.50
CA VAL A 81 6.85 -2.16 -6.57
C VAL A 81 6.56 -0.77 -6.02
N LEU A 82 7.58 -0.06 -5.54
CA LEU A 82 7.43 1.32 -5.06
C LEU A 82 6.81 2.23 -6.13
N ALA A 83 7.29 2.17 -7.36
CA ALA A 83 6.77 2.99 -8.45
C ALA A 83 5.29 2.71 -8.74
N HIS A 84 4.87 1.44 -8.74
CA HIS A 84 3.45 1.09 -8.89
C HIS A 84 2.62 1.68 -7.74
N HIS A 85 3.06 1.50 -6.50
CA HIS A 85 2.33 1.97 -5.32
C HIS A 85 2.30 3.50 -5.21
N GLN A 86 3.32 4.23 -5.67
CA GLN A 86 3.27 5.69 -5.78
C GLN A 86 2.17 6.15 -6.76
N VAL A 87 1.99 5.44 -7.88
CA VAL A 87 0.91 5.73 -8.84
C VAL A 87 -0.46 5.40 -8.24
N LEU A 88 -0.57 4.30 -7.49
CA LEU A 88 -1.80 3.94 -6.78
C LEU A 88 -2.16 5.01 -5.73
N LEU A 89 -1.20 5.39 -4.89
CA LEU A 89 -1.36 6.41 -3.86
C LEU A 89 -1.83 7.74 -4.44
N ALA A 90 -1.23 8.20 -5.55
CA ALA A 90 -1.66 9.42 -6.23
C ALA A 90 -3.12 9.32 -6.69
N ALA A 91 -3.51 8.20 -7.31
CA ALA A 91 -4.89 7.99 -7.77
C ALA A 91 -5.89 7.91 -6.60
N LEU A 92 -5.50 7.28 -5.48
CA LEU A 92 -6.31 7.24 -4.27
C LEU A 92 -6.44 8.63 -3.64
N SER A 93 -5.37 9.43 -3.57
CA SER A 93 -5.40 10.80 -3.05
C SER A 93 -6.44 11.64 -3.79
N SER A 94 -6.36 11.68 -5.13
CA SER A 94 -7.32 12.42 -5.96
C SER A 94 -8.75 11.93 -5.73
N ARG A 95 -8.96 10.62 -5.57
CA ARG A 95 -10.29 10.07 -5.30
C ARG A 95 -10.84 10.45 -3.92
N ILE A 96 -9.97 10.51 -2.90
CA ILE A 96 -10.36 10.86 -1.53
C ILE A 96 -10.62 12.37 -1.40
N GLU A 97 -9.88 13.21 -2.12
CA GLU A 97 -10.08 14.67 -2.15
C GLU A 97 -11.47 15.05 -2.69
N GLU A 98 -11.97 14.34 -3.71
CA GLU A 98 -13.28 14.60 -4.33
C GLU A 98 -14.40 13.66 -3.82
N TRP A 99 -14.18 13.02 -2.66
CA TRP A 99 -15.05 11.94 -2.18
C TRP A 99 -16.47 12.41 -1.86
N ASN A 100 -17.45 11.79 -2.51
CA ASN A 100 -18.86 12.05 -2.36
C ASN A 100 -19.68 10.74 -2.30
N LYS A 101 -21.00 10.82 -2.12
CA LYS A 101 -21.91 9.66 -2.00
C LYS A 101 -21.90 8.73 -3.21
N ASP A 102 -21.59 9.23 -4.40
CA ASP A 102 -21.61 8.49 -5.65
C ASP A 102 -20.20 8.00 -6.04
N SER A 103 -19.15 8.44 -5.33
CA SER A 103 -17.78 7.95 -5.52
C SER A 103 -17.68 6.44 -5.31
N VAL A 104 -16.97 5.78 -6.22
CA VAL A 104 -16.57 4.37 -6.12
C VAL A 104 -15.06 4.34 -5.87
N ILE A 105 -14.49 3.26 -5.35
CA ILE A 105 -13.02 3.10 -5.25
C ILE A 105 -12.51 1.93 -6.09
N GLY A 106 -13.39 0.97 -6.40
CA GLY A 106 -13.06 -0.24 -7.12
C GLY A 106 -12.57 -0.02 -8.55
N ASP A 107 -12.97 1.07 -9.20
CA ASP A 107 -12.46 1.47 -10.52
C ASP A 107 -10.98 1.85 -10.46
N VAL A 108 -10.54 2.58 -9.42
CA VAL A 108 -9.12 2.91 -9.20
C VAL A 108 -8.31 1.63 -8.97
N LEU A 109 -8.81 0.75 -8.10
CA LEU A 109 -8.15 -0.53 -7.80
C LEU A 109 -8.07 -1.42 -9.04
N LEU A 110 -9.16 -1.57 -9.77
CA LEU A 110 -9.21 -2.40 -10.97
C LEU A 110 -8.26 -1.86 -12.04
N ALA A 111 -8.29 -0.54 -12.30
CA ALA A 111 -7.39 0.09 -13.27
C ALA A 111 -5.91 -0.05 -12.88
N HIS A 112 -5.60 -0.15 -11.58
CA HIS A 112 -4.23 -0.33 -11.10
C HIS A 112 -3.79 -1.80 -11.16
N PHE A 113 -4.52 -2.70 -10.50
CA PHE A 113 -4.12 -4.10 -10.33
C PHE A 113 -4.37 -4.96 -11.58
N ALA A 114 -5.16 -4.51 -12.55
CA ALA A 114 -5.29 -5.21 -13.84
C ALA A 114 -4.12 -4.96 -14.80
N LYS A 115 -3.17 -4.07 -14.46
CA LYS A 115 -2.01 -3.80 -15.31
C LYS A 115 -1.09 -5.01 -15.36
N GLN A 116 -0.79 -5.47 -16.58
CA GLN A 116 0.16 -6.56 -16.80
C GLN A 116 1.52 -6.29 -16.12
N SER A 117 2.03 -5.07 -16.21
CA SER A 117 3.27 -4.65 -15.56
C SER A 117 3.25 -4.75 -14.03
N MET A 118 2.08 -4.58 -13.41
CA MET A 118 1.94 -4.73 -11.94
C MET A 118 2.04 -6.22 -11.60
N ILE A 119 1.28 -7.06 -12.31
CA ILE A 119 1.24 -8.51 -12.12
C ILE A 119 2.64 -9.12 -12.31
N GLU A 120 3.33 -8.78 -13.40
CA GLU A 120 4.68 -9.29 -13.69
C GLU A 120 5.72 -8.87 -12.64
N THR A 121 5.66 -7.61 -12.18
CA THR A 121 6.53 -7.12 -11.10
C THR A 121 6.28 -7.91 -9.82
N TYR A 122 5.02 -8.15 -9.46
CA TYR A 122 4.67 -8.87 -8.24
C TYR A 122 5.07 -10.35 -8.28
N ILE A 123 4.85 -11.03 -9.41
CA ILE A 123 5.33 -12.41 -9.61
C ILE A 123 6.85 -12.46 -9.40
N SER A 124 7.58 -11.59 -10.10
CA SER A 124 9.03 -11.52 -10.02
C SER A 124 9.55 -11.21 -8.61
N PHE A 125 8.85 -10.33 -7.88
CA PHE A 125 9.18 -9.97 -6.50
C PHE A 125 8.99 -11.15 -5.55
N VAL A 126 7.86 -11.84 -5.63
CA VAL A 126 7.54 -13.00 -4.78
C VAL A 126 8.46 -14.17 -5.08
N ASP A 127 8.75 -14.45 -6.35
CA ASP A 127 9.67 -15.51 -6.77
C ASP A 127 11.08 -15.28 -6.22
N ASN A 128 11.48 -14.01 -6.08
CA ASN A 128 12.78 -13.64 -5.53
C ASN A 128 12.86 -13.77 -3.99
N PHE A 129 11.75 -13.89 -3.27
CA PHE A 129 11.71 -13.80 -1.80
C PHE A 129 12.69 -14.76 -1.10
N LYS A 130 12.77 -16.02 -1.56
CA LYS A 130 13.69 -17.03 -1.01
C LYS A 130 15.16 -16.66 -1.25
N TYR A 131 15.47 -16.06 -2.40
CA TYR A 131 16.82 -15.65 -2.77
C TYR A 131 17.23 -14.38 -2.02
N ALA A 132 16.33 -13.41 -1.88
CA ALA A 132 16.54 -12.22 -1.05
C ALA A 132 16.87 -12.61 0.39
N LYS A 133 16.09 -13.52 0.99
CA LYS A 133 16.34 -14.00 2.36
C LYS A 133 17.72 -14.64 2.50
N GLY A 134 18.11 -15.50 1.56
CA GLY A 134 19.44 -16.09 1.53
C GLY A 134 20.56 -15.05 1.38
N ALA A 135 20.34 -14.04 0.52
CA ALA A 135 21.29 -12.96 0.31
C ALA A 135 21.46 -12.08 1.57
N ILE A 136 20.38 -11.81 2.31
CA ILE A 136 20.45 -11.12 3.62
C ILE A 136 21.27 -11.95 4.61
N THR A 137 21.00 -13.26 4.74
CA THR A 137 21.77 -14.13 5.64
C THR A 137 23.25 -14.14 5.28
N GLN A 138 23.58 -14.21 3.98
CA GLN A 138 24.97 -14.16 3.51
C GLN A 138 25.61 -12.79 3.80
N ALA A 139 24.89 -11.69 3.59
CA ALA A 139 25.34 -10.34 3.87
C ALA A 139 25.65 -10.15 5.37
N ARG A 140 24.78 -10.65 6.26
CA ARG A 140 24.95 -10.61 7.73
C ARG A 140 26.16 -11.41 8.23
N GLY A 141 26.70 -12.31 7.42
CA GLY A 141 27.99 -12.95 7.70
C GLY A 141 29.18 -11.99 7.68
N LYS A 142 29.06 -10.81 7.04
CA LYS A 142 30.10 -9.77 7.04
C LYS A 142 29.92 -8.85 8.26
N PRO A 143 30.93 -8.73 9.17
CA PRO A 143 30.82 -7.90 10.36
C PRO A 143 30.55 -6.41 10.08
N SER A 144 31.04 -5.89 8.95
CA SER A 144 30.80 -4.52 8.50
C SER A 144 29.33 -4.28 8.17
N PHE A 145 28.68 -5.22 7.46
CA PHE A 145 27.26 -5.15 7.17
C PHE A 145 26.39 -5.38 8.41
N GLU A 146 26.76 -6.32 9.28
CA GLU A 146 26.01 -6.58 10.52
C GLU A 146 26.01 -5.34 11.45
N LYS A 147 27.12 -4.61 11.52
CA LYS A 147 27.18 -3.34 12.25
C LYS A 147 26.28 -2.27 11.63
N TYR A 148 26.26 -2.16 10.30
CA TYR A 148 25.37 -1.25 9.58
C TYR A 148 23.89 -1.60 9.79
N TYR A 149 23.56 -2.89 9.75
CA TYR A 149 22.21 -3.43 9.96
C TYR A 149 21.67 -3.17 11.36
N ASN A 150 22.52 -3.25 12.40
CA ASN A 150 22.10 -3.09 13.80
C ASN A 150 22.05 -1.63 14.28
N VAL A 151 22.60 -0.69 13.52
CA VAL A 151 22.67 0.74 13.88
C VAL A 151 21.62 1.57 13.13
N SER A 152 20.98 1.00 12.11
CA SER A 152 19.95 1.64 11.26
C SER A 152 18.55 1.24 11.67
#